data_AF-A0A523V5Z2-F1
#
_entry.id   AF-A0A523V5Z2-F1
#
_cell.length_a   1.000
_cell.length_b   1.000
_cell.length_c   1.000
_cell.angle_alpha   90.00
_cell.angle_beta   90.00
_cell.angle_gamma   90.00
#
_symmetry.space_group_name_H-M   'P 1'
#
loop_
_entity.id
_entity.type
_entity.pdbx_description
1 polymer ?
#
loop_
_entity_poly.entity_id
_entity_poly.type
_entity_poly.pdbx_seq_one_letter_code
_entity_poly.pdbx_strand_id
1 'polypeptide(L)'
;MKNDNSINGCIKESGSSTQGGQTMVKNAVDHTKYLENGRKQLARGEIVSVLFTGVGGQGIILTTTVLAKAVMLAGFDVKVSEVHGMAQRGGSVVGSVRFGKKVYSPIIDKADFIIALEKLEAARYLEMLKPDGFLIINDFEVYPVSIYLSGKDYPADILSRISKVTSNYKLVEATDIASKLKEIRASNMVLIGSLSRCLPIGRQYWIESIKGCVPERALKINIDAFNKGREILK
;
A
#
# COMPACT_ATOMS: atom_id res chain seq x y z
N MET A 1 59.70 -14.54 -2.92
CA MET A 1 58.86 -14.97 -1.78
C MET A 1 59.63 -14.60 -0.52
N LYS A 2 59.26 -13.68 0.37
CA LYS A 2 58.03 -12.94 0.67
C LYS A 2 58.42 -11.49 1.04
N ASN A 3 57.59 -10.51 0.68
CA ASN A 3 57.73 -9.11 1.12
C ASN A 3 56.91 -8.86 2.39
N ASP A 4 57.46 -8.04 3.26
CA ASP A 4 56.81 -7.36 4.38
C ASP A 4 55.61 -6.51 3.93
N ASN A 5 54.55 -6.52 4.75
CA ASN A 5 53.97 -5.27 5.25
C ASN A 5 52.98 -5.54 6.38
N SER A 6 53.32 -4.98 7.54
CA SER A 6 52.48 -4.76 8.71
C SER A 6 51.31 -3.83 8.39
N ILE A 7 50.09 -4.22 8.77
CA ILE A 7 49.03 -3.27 9.14
C ILE A 7 48.33 -3.79 10.39
N ASN A 8 48.75 -3.24 11.52
CA ASN A 8 47.96 -3.15 12.75
C ASN A 8 47.00 -1.96 12.64
N GLY A 9 45.83 -2.08 13.27
CA GLY A 9 44.90 -0.98 13.54
C GLY A 9 43.64 -1.06 12.67
N CYS A 10 42.42 -0.86 13.17
CA CYS A 10 42.01 -0.23 14.40
C CYS A 10 40.56 -0.64 14.65
N ILE A 11 40.32 -1.36 15.75
CA ILE A 11 39.00 -1.43 16.37
C ILE A 11 38.76 -0.03 16.95
N LYS A 12 37.77 0.70 16.43
CA LYS A 12 37.22 1.88 17.10
C LYS A 12 35.78 1.60 17.49
N GLU A 13 35.61 1.26 18.76
CA GLU A 13 34.38 1.55 19.48
C GLU A 13 34.38 3.00 19.98
N SER A 14 33.16 3.51 20.14
CA SER A 14 32.71 4.71 20.86
C SER A 14 32.82 6.07 20.14
N GLY A 15 31.66 6.72 20.04
CA GLY A 15 31.49 8.06 19.51
C GLY A 15 30.02 8.40 19.29
N SER A 16 29.28 8.58 20.38
CA SER A 16 27.96 9.22 20.38
C SER A 16 28.00 10.57 19.65
N SER A 17 27.17 10.73 18.63
CA SER A 17 26.72 12.06 18.21
C SER A 17 25.24 12.00 17.82
N THR A 18 24.46 12.61 18.69
CA THR A 18 23.08 13.05 18.50
C THR A 18 22.98 14.00 17.32
N GLN A 19 22.02 13.78 16.42
CA GLN A 19 21.23 14.76 15.63
C GLN A 19 20.57 14.01 14.45
N GLY A 20 19.29 14.12 14.14
CA GLY A 20 18.18 14.83 14.75
C GLY A 20 16.92 13.98 14.62
N GLY A 21 16.07 14.07 15.63
CA GLY A 21 14.78 13.38 15.66
C GLY A 21 13.87 13.87 14.55
N GLN A 22 13.43 12.95 13.71
CA GLN A 22 12.08 13.02 13.17
C GLN A 22 11.22 12.19 14.10
N THR A 23 10.58 12.87 15.05
CA THR A 23 9.47 12.30 15.80
C THR A 23 8.45 11.80 14.78
N MET A 24 8.35 10.47 14.63
CA MET A 24 7.30 9.80 13.89
C MET A 24 5.97 10.34 14.42
N VAL A 25 5.39 11.32 13.74
CA VAL A 25 4.04 11.77 14.04
C VAL A 25 3.17 10.56 13.68
N LYS A 26 2.80 9.79 14.70
CA LYS A 26 1.70 8.84 14.63
C LYS A 26 0.46 9.67 14.32
N ASN A 27 0.22 9.96 13.04
CA ASN A 27 -1.03 10.55 12.60
C ASN A 27 -2.13 9.58 13.05
N ALA A 28 -2.81 9.96 14.13
CA ALA A 28 -4.01 9.30 14.59
C ALA A 28 -5.10 9.68 13.59
N VAL A 29 -5.18 8.90 12.51
CA VAL A 29 -6.24 9.07 11.52
C VAL A 29 -7.48 8.39 12.05
N ASP A 30 -8.55 9.15 12.25
CA ASP A 30 -9.87 8.58 12.46
C ASP A 30 -10.33 7.90 11.18
N HIS A 31 -10.15 6.59 11.12
CA HIS A 31 -10.53 5.78 9.96
C HIS A 31 -12.05 5.64 9.83
N THR A 32 -12.82 5.86 10.91
CA THR A 32 -14.27 5.65 10.94
C THR A 32 -14.99 6.63 10.03
N LYS A 33 -14.43 7.83 9.84
CA LYS A 33 -14.96 8.82 8.88
C LYS A 33 -14.98 8.27 7.45
N TYR A 34 -13.96 7.51 7.03
CA TYR A 34 -13.90 6.95 5.68
C TYR A 34 -14.88 5.79 5.50
N LEU A 35 -15.03 4.97 6.54
CA LEU A 35 -16.05 3.93 6.59
C LEU A 35 -17.45 4.53 6.42
N GLU A 36 -17.75 5.61 7.14
CA GLU A 36 -19.04 6.30 7.07
C GLU A 36 -19.27 7.01 5.74
N ASN A 37 -18.24 7.67 5.19
CA ASN A 37 -18.30 8.26 3.86
C ASN A 37 -18.59 7.20 2.80
N GLY A 38 -17.90 6.06 2.85
CA GLY A 38 -18.15 4.93 1.96
C GLY A 38 -19.57 4.38 2.06
N ARG A 39 -20.14 4.28 3.28
CA ARG A 39 -21.56 3.91 3.46
C ARG A 39 -22.51 4.88 2.78
N LYS A 40 -22.33 6.18 3.02
CA LYS A 40 -23.17 7.24 2.44
C LYS A 40 -23.09 7.25 0.93
N GLN A 41 -21.88 7.18 0.38
CA GLN A 41 -21.62 7.12 -1.07
C GLN A 41 -22.35 5.93 -1.71
N LEU A 42 -22.17 4.72 -1.18
CA LEU A 42 -22.85 3.53 -1.71
C LEU A 42 -24.36 3.57 -1.53
N ALA A 43 -24.87 4.13 -0.43
CA ALA A 43 -26.31 4.31 -0.20
C ALA A 43 -26.95 5.27 -1.20
N ARG A 44 -26.21 6.30 -1.67
CA ARG A 44 -26.62 7.19 -2.76
C ARG A 44 -26.51 6.56 -4.15
N GLY A 45 -26.03 5.31 -4.25
CA GLY A 45 -25.79 4.63 -5.52
C GLY A 45 -24.53 5.10 -6.25
N GLU A 46 -23.66 5.85 -5.57
CA GLU A 46 -22.38 6.30 -6.12
C GLU A 46 -21.34 5.17 -6.11
N ILE A 47 -20.25 5.40 -6.83
CA ILE A 47 -19.18 4.41 -7.04
C ILE A 47 -17.99 4.76 -6.16
N VAL A 48 -17.50 3.79 -5.38
CA VAL A 48 -16.22 3.88 -4.68
C VAL A 48 -15.10 3.42 -5.61
N SER A 49 -14.04 4.21 -5.69
CA SER A 49 -12.90 3.99 -6.58
C SER A 49 -11.60 3.87 -5.77
N VAL A 50 -10.92 2.75 -5.92
CA VAL A 50 -9.64 2.44 -5.24
C VAL A 50 -8.54 2.31 -6.29
N LEU A 51 -7.47 3.09 -6.13
CA LEU A 51 -6.28 3.02 -6.96
C LEU A 51 -5.15 2.33 -6.19
N PHE A 52 -4.52 1.34 -6.81
CA PHE A 52 -3.34 0.65 -6.31
C PHE A 52 -2.14 1.10 -7.11
N THR A 53 -1.06 1.46 -6.41
CA THR A 53 0.18 1.95 -7.02
C THR A 53 1.37 1.26 -6.39
N GLY A 54 2.42 1.02 -7.16
CA GLY A 54 3.58 0.29 -6.66
C GLY A 54 4.54 -0.07 -7.76
N VAL A 55 5.52 -0.89 -7.39
CA VAL A 55 6.55 -1.40 -8.29
C VAL A 55 6.22 -2.85 -8.67
N GLY A 56 6.54 -3.24 -9.91
CA GLY A 56 6.36 -4.61 -10.39
C GLY A 56 6.93 -5.65 -9.43
N GLY A 57 6.10 -6.63 -9.03
CA GLY A 57 6.45 -7.70 -8.08
C GLY A 57 5.83 -7.56 -6.68
N GLN A 58 5.22 -6.42 -6.35
CA GLN A 58 4.61 -6.20 -5.01
C GLN A 58 3.19 -6.80 -4.86
N GLY A 59 2.62 -7.34 -5.94
CA GLY A 59 1.34 -8.05 -5.90
C GLY A 59 0.10 -7.18 -6.11
N ILE A 60 0.21 -6.11 -6.93
CA ILE A 60 -0.94 -5.25 -7.28
C ILE A 60 -2.11 -6.06 -7.86
N ILE A 61 -1.82 -7.01 -8.76
CA ILE A 61 -2.83 -7.92 -9.34
C ILE A 61 -3.56 -8.69 -8.25
N LEU A 62 -2.83 -9.22 -7.26
CA LEU A 62 -3.46 -9.96 -6.16
C LEU A 62 -4.34 -9.04 -5.31
N THR A 63 -3.86 -7.84 -4.97
CA THR A 63 -4.63 -6.88 -4.16
C THR A 63 -5.89 -6.39 -4.84
N THR A 64 -5.83 -6.07 -6.14
CA THR A 64 -7.01 -5.65 -6.92
C THR A 64 -7.99 -6.80 -7.04
N THR A 65 -7.52 -8.02 -7.25
CA THR A 65 -8.36 -9.23 -7.34
C THR A 65 -9.05 -9.53 -6.01
N VAL A 66 -8.33 -9.43 -4.89
CA VAL A 66 -8.88 -9.64 -3.55
C VAL A 66 -9.94 -8.58 -3.21
N LEU A 67 -9.69 -7.30 -3.49
CA LEU A 67 -10.72 -6.28 -3.29
C LEU A 67 -11.93 -6.53 -4.20
N ALA A 68 -11.71 -6.78 -5.49
CA ALA A 68 -12.79 -6.99 -6.46
C ALA A 68 -13.69 -8.17 -6.06
N LYS A 69 -13.09 -9.30 -5.69
CA LYS A 69 -13.85 -10.47 -5.24
C LYS A 69 -14.55 -10.23 -3.91
N ALA A 70 -13.92 -9.54 -2.95
CA ALA A 70 -14.59 -9.19 -1.68
C ALA A 70 -15.83 -8.31 -1.89
N VAL A 71 -15.78 -7.32 -2.78
CA VAL A 71 -16.94 -6.45 -3.06
C VAL A 71 -18.01 -7.15 -3.91
N MET A 72 -17.62 -8.05 -4.83
CA MET A 72 -18.58 -8.90 -5.54
C MET A 72 -19.35 -9.82 -4.59
N LEU A 73 -18.65 -10.46 -3.65
CA LEU A 73 -19.26 -11.31 -2.63
C LEU A 73 -20.20 -10.52 -1.71
N ALA A 74 -19.94 -9.22 -1.52
CA ALA A 74 -20.83 -8.30 -0.80
C ALA A 74 -22.01 -7.79 -1.65
N GLY A 75 -22.16 -8.23 -2.90
CA GLY A 75 -23.30 -7.92 -3.77
C GLY A 75 -23.15 -6.66 -4.62
N PHE A 76 -21.95 -6.08 -4.72
CA PHE A 76 -21.70 -4.90 -5.56
C PHE A 76 -21.32 -5.29 -7.00
N ASP A 77 -21.72 -4.44 -7.95
CA ASP A 77 -21.14 -4.47 -9.30
C ASP A 77 -19.71 -3.91 -9.22
N VAL A 78 -18.79 -4.52 -9.96
CA VAL A 78 -17.37 -4.18 -9.93
C VAL A 78 -16.79 -4.07 -11.33
N LYS A 79 -15.89 -3.11 -11.51
CA LYS A 79 -15.00 -3.03 -12.67
C LYS A 79 -13.57 -2.87 -12.20
N VAL A 80 -12.68 -3.64 -12.81
CA VAL A 80 -11.24 -3.55 -12.58
C VAL A 80 -10.64 -2.98 -13.86
N SER A 81 -9.81 -1.94 -13.73
CA SER A 81 -8.98 -1.50 -14.85
C SER A 81 -7.73 -2.37 -14.90
N GLU A 82 -7.33 -2.75 -16.11
CA GLU A 82 -6.15 -3.57 -16.33
C GLU A 82 -4.92 -3.01 -15.64
N VAL A 83 -4.14 -3.91 -15.05
CA VAL A 83 -2.93 -3.56 -14.32
C VAL A 83 -1.81 -3.32 -15.33
N HIS A 84 -1.53 -2.05 -15.61
CA HIS A 84 -0.55 -1.62 -16.61
C HIS A 84 0.72 -1.07 -15.98
N GLY A 85 1.86 -1.28 -16.65
CA GLY A 85 3.15 -0.71 -16.29
C GLY A 85 4.23 -1.11 -17.29
N MET A 86 5.05 -0.15 -17.76
CA MET A 86 6.04 -0.36 -18.83
C MET A 86 7.18 -1.34 -18.48
N ALA A 87 7.23 -1.90 -17.26
CA ALA A 87 8.16 -2.98 -16.94
C ALA A 87 7.56 -3.94 -15.92
N GLN A 88 7.36 -5.20 -16.31
CA GLN A 88 6.88 -6.28 -15.44
C GLN A 88 7.83 -6.59 -14.26
N ARG A 89 9.02 -5.97 -14.22
CA ARG A 89 9.93 -5.98 -13.05
C ARG A 89 10.55 -4.59 -12.86
N GLY A 90 10.39 -4.02 -11.67
CA GLY A 90 11.05 -2.76 -11.29
C GLY A 90 10.45 -1.48 -11.88
N GLY A 91 9.42 -1.57 -12.74
CA GLY A 91 8.67 -0.43 -13.24
C GLY A 91 7.48 -0.05 -12.35
N SER A 92 6.99 1.17 -12.56
CA SER A 92 5.71 1.65 -12.03
C SER A 92 4.58 0.81 -12.56
N VAL A 93 3.71 0.37 -11.67
CA VAL A 93 2.53 -0.42 -11.97
C VAL A 93 1.34 0.18 -11.25
N VAL A 94 0.23 0.30 -11.97
CA VAL A 94 -1.05 0.76 -11.41
C VAL A 94 -2.17 -0.19 -11.75
N GLY A 95 -3.12 -0.32 -10.84
CA GLY A 95 -4.36 -1.04 -11.05
C GLY A 95 -5.48 -0.36 -10.29
N SER A 96 -6.72 -0.51 -10.74
CA SER A 96 -7.84 0.11 -10.06
C SER A 96 -9.05 -0.78 -9.93
N VAL A 97 -9.83 -0.56 -8.88
CA VAL A 97 -11.10 -1.23 -8.64
C VAL A 97 -12.16 -0.17 -8.37
N ARG A 98 -13.25 -0.23 -9.12
CA ARG A 98 -14.44 0.61 -8.96
C ARG A 98 -15.62 -0.27 -8.61
N PHE A 99 -16.38 0.07 -7.59
CA PHE A 99 -17.54 -0.72 -7.16
C PHE A 99 -18.69 0.13 -6.63
N GLY A 100 -19.90 -0.39 -6.79
CA GLY A 100 -21.14 0.27 -6.38
C GLY A 100 -22.36 -0.56 -6.78
N LYS A 101 -23.56 0.05 -6.75
CA LYS A 101 -24.78 -0.65 -7.22
C LYS A 101 -24.70 -1.02 -8.71
N LYS A 102 -24.12 -0.14 -9.52
CA LYS A 102 -23.90 -0.34 -10.95
C LYS A 102 -22.67 0.45 -11.40
N VAL A 103 -21.75 -0.18 -12.12
CA VAL A 103 -20.50 0.43 -12.58
C VAL A 103 -20.41 0.35 -14.09
N TYR A 104 -20.47 1.50 -14.75
CA TYR A 104 -20.47 1.59 -16.22
C TYR A 104 -19.09 1.60 -16.86
N SER A 105 -18.05 2.06 -16.13
CA SER A 105 -16.71 2.22 -16.68
C SER A 105 -15.63 1.79 -15.67
N PRO A 106 -14.54 1.13 -16.12
CA PRO A 106 -13.40 0.82 -15.27
C PRO A 106 -12.47 2.04 -15.04
N ILE A 107 -12.60 3.13 -15.80
CA ILE A 107 -11.66 4.25 -15.78
C ILE A 107 -11.87 5.12 -14.53
N ILE A 108 -10.78 5.44 -13.82
CA ILE A 108 -10.78 6.36 -12.67
C ILE A 108 -10.33 7.76 -13.13
N ASP A 109 -11.07 8.78 -12.70
CA ASP A 109 -10.63 10.19 -12.73
C ASP A 109 -9.95 10.56 -11.40
N LYS A 110 -10.69 10.49 -10.29
CA LYS A 110 -10.16 10.61 -8.92
C LYS A 110 -10.54 9.39 -8.06
N ALA A 111 -9.63 9.00 -7.17
CA ALA A 111 -9.77 7.86 -6.27
C ALA A 111 -10.20 8.29 -4.86
N ASP A 112 -11.17 7.57 -4.30
CA ASP A 112 -11.55 7.67 -2.88
C ASP A 112 -10.44 7.13 -1.98
N PHE A 113 -9.73 6.10 -2.46
CA PHE A 113 -8.61 5.49 -1.78
C PHE A 113 -7.43 5.29 -2.72
N ILE A 114 -6.23 5.63 -2.26
CA ILE A 114 -4.98 5.20 -2.88
C ILE A 114 -4.28 4.24 -1.93
N ILE A 115 -3.93 3.06 -2.43
CA ILE A 115 -3.09 2.08 -1.73
C ILE A 115 -1.73 2.04 -2.44
N ALA A 116 -0.73 2.65 -1.84
CA ALA A 116 0.62 2.68 -2.36
C ALA A 116 1.45 1.60 -1.68
N LEU A 117 1.94 0.63 -2.47
CA LEU A 117 2.80 -0.46 -2.00
C LEU A 117 4.27 -0.01 -1.87
N GLU A 118 4.58 1.20 -2.32
CA GLU A 118 5.90 1.84 -2.34
C GLU A 118 5.74 3.37 -2.18
N LYS A 119 6.63 4.03 -1.43
CA LYS A 119 6.49 5.45 -1.04
C LYS A 119 6.54 6.44 -2.21
N LEU A 120 7.45 6.26 -3.17
CA LEU A 120 7.60 7.15 -4.32
C LEU A 120 6.39 7.05 -5.25
N GLU A 121 5.82 5.86 -5.40
CA GLU A 121 4.57 5.66 -6.16
C GLU A 121 3.38 6.39 -5.50
N ALA A 122 3.36 6.50 -4.17
CA ALA A 122 2.36 7.32 -3.47
C ALA A 122 2.42 8.79 -3.90
N ALA A 123 3.63 9.37 -3.96
CA ALA A 123 3.81 10.74 -4.40
C ALA A 123 3.53 10.93 -5.90
N ARG A 124 3.88 9.95 -6.74
CA ARG A 124 3.66 10.02 -8.20
C ARG A 124 2.19 10.11 -8.55
N TYR A 125 1.33 9.39 -7.83
CA TYR A 125 -0.11 9.33 -8.10
C TYR A 125 -0.95 10.14 -7.12
N LEU A 126 -0.32 10.99 -6.30
CA LEU A 126 -1.01 11.77 -5.27
C LEU A 126 -2.11 12.67 -5.85
N GLU A 127 -1.90 13.21 -7.04
CA GLU A 127 -2.89 14.05 -7.73
C GLU A 127 -4.19 13.30 -8.05
N MET A 128 -4.16 11.97 -8.13
CA MET A 128 -5.35 11.16 -8.37
C MET A 128 -6.24 11.05 -7.12
N LEU A 129 -5.76 11.44 -5.94
CA LEU A 129 -6.54 11.38 -4.70
C LEU A 129 -7.63 12.46 -4.70
N LYS A 130 -8.85 12.11 -4.31
CA LYS A 130 -9.89 13.10 -4.02
C LYS A 130 -9.48 13.98 -2.82
N PRO A 131 -9.96 15.24 -2.71
CA PRO A 131 -9.67 16.09 -1.56
C PRO A 131 -10.00 15.45 -0.20
N ASP A 132 -11.09 14.68 -0.12
CA ASP A 132 -11.55 13.94 1.05
C ASP A 132 -11.14 12.45 1.04
N GLY A 133 -10.36 12.05 0.04
CA GLY A 133 -9.87 10.68 -0.10
C GLY A 133 -8.84 10.29 0.95
N PHE A 134 -8.53 9.00 1.02
CA PHE A 134 -7.57 8.45 1.96
C PHE A 134 -6.41 7.72 1.28
N LEU A 135 -5.19 8.04 1.71
CA LEU A 135 -3.97 7.44 1.20
C LEU A 135 -3.36 6.48 2.24
N ILE A 136 -3.25 5.20 1.91
CA ILE A 136 -2.52 4.21 2.71
C ILE A 136 -1.20 3.92 2.01
N ILE A 137 -0.09 4.17 2.70
CA ILE A 137 1.26 4.09 2.15
C ILE A 137 2.02 3.01 2.89
N ASN A 138 2.56 2.04 2.17
CA ASN A 138 3.60 1.18 2.71
C ASN A 138 4.88 2.00 2.89
N ASP A 139 5.39 2.09 4.10
CA ASP A 139 6.69 2.72 4.40
C ASP A 139 7.82 1.79 3.94
N PHE A 140 7.97 1.71 2.62
CA PHE A 140 8.89 0.82 1.95
C PHE A 140 9.44 1.49 0.71
N GLU A 141 10.75 1.35 0.53
CA GLU A 141 11.51 1.94 -0.56
C GLU A 141 12.08 0.83 -1.43
N VAL A 142 11.77 0.91 -2.72
CA VAL A 142 12.46 0.13 -3.75
C VAL A 142 12.83 1.11 -4.83
N TYR A 143 14.11 1.17 -5.19
CA TYR A 143 14.58 2.00 -6.29
C TYR A 143 13.91 1.53 -7.58
N PRO A 144 12.97 2.32 -8.15
CA PRO A 144 12.39 1.96 -9.43
C PRO A 144 13.47 2.05 -10.50
N VAL A 145 13.35 1.26 -11.55
CA VAL A 145 14.31 1.21 -12.67
C VAL A 145 14.52 2.61 -13.27
N SER A 146 13.49 3.46 -13.30
CA SER A 146 13.59 4.83 -13.78
C SER A 146 14.54 5.71 -12.95
N ILE A 147 14.53 5.57 -11.61
CA ILE A 147 15.45 6.29 -10.73
C ILE A 147 16.87 5.74 -10.93
N TYR A 148 17.01 4.41 -10.89
CA TYR A 148 18.29 3.73 -11.07
C TYR A 148 18.98 4.11 -12.39
N LEU A 149 18.25 4.07 -13.51
CA LEU A 149 18.79 4.43 -14.82
C LEU A 149 19.06 5.93 -14.97
N SER A 150 18.35 6.78 -14.23
CA SER A 150 18.59 8.23 -14.27
C SER A 150 19.81 8.68 -13.46
N GLY A 151 20.42 7.78 -12.67
CA GLY A 151 21.54 8.11 -11.78
C GLY A 151 21.16 9.07 -10.65
N LYS A 152 19.87 9.22 -10.37
CA LYS A 152 19.35 10.10 -9.30
C LYS A 152 19.14 9.31 -8.02
N ASP A 153 19.30 9.98 -6.89
CA ASP A 153 18.97 9.42 -5.58
C ASP A 153 17.45 9.28 -5.40
N TYR A 154 17.07 8.34 -4.53
CA TYR A 154 15.69 8.22 -4.10
C TYR A 154 15.28 9.50 -3.33
N PRO A 155 14.17 10.17 -3.68
CA PRO A 155 13.83 11.45 -3.06
C PRO A 155 13.57 11.33 -1.56
N ALA A 156 14.34 12.06 -0.75
CA ALA A 156 14.20 12.04 0.71
C ALA A 156 12.97 12.81 1.23
N ASP A 157 12.34 13.65 0.39
CA ASP A 157 11.29 14.59 0.79
C ASP A 157 9.85 14.11 0.47
N ILE A 158 9.66 12.83 0.12
CA ILE A 158 8.36 12.27 -0.30
C ILE A 158 7.25 12.56 0.69
N LEU A 159 7.45 12.28 1.98
CA LEU A 159 6.41 12.49 3.00
C LEU A 159 6.11 13.97 3.22
N SER A 160 7.11 14.84 3.06
CA SER A 160 6.93 16.30 3.10
C SER A 160 6.11 16.81 1.91
N ARG A 161 6.28 16.21 0.72
CA ARG A 161 5.45 16.53 -0.44
C ARG A 161 4.01 16.07 -0.25
N ILE A 162 3.81 14.87 0.29
CA ILE A 162 2.46 14.32 0.54
C ILE A 162 1.72 15.18 1.58
N SER A 163 2.37 15.53 2.70
CA SER A 163 1.74 16.29 3.77
C SER A 163 1.35 17.72 3.38
N LYS A 164 2.00 18.31 2.36
CA LYS A 164 1.61 19.61 1.78
C LYS A 164 0.31 19.54 0.98
N VAL A 165 -0.06 18.37 0.45
CA VAL A 165 -1.27 18.19 -0.37
C VAL A 165 -2.42 17.65 0.47
N THR A 166 -2.14 16.73 1.40
CA THR A 166 -3.17 16.09 2.21
C THR A 166 -2.66 15.66 3.58
N SER A 167 -3.49 15.84 4.60
CA SER A 167 -3.32 15.23 5.93
C SER A 167 -4.01 13.87 6.04
N ASN A 168 -4.75 13.45 5.00
CA ASN A 168 -5.54 12.23 4.96
C ASN A 168 -4.70 11.04 4.48
N TYR A 169 -3.62 10.72 5.22
CA TYR A 169 -2.79 9.57 4.90
C TYR A 169 -2.33 8.78 6.13
N LYS A 170 -2.04 7.49 5.91
CA LYS A 170 -1.46 6.60 6.91
C LYS A 170 -0.24 5.89 6.35
N LEU A 171 0.88 6.04 7.05
CA LEU A 171 2.07 5.21 6.87
C LEU A 171 1.88 3.87 7.57
N VAL A 172 2.26 2.80 6.89
CA VAL A 172 2.14 1.42 7.33
C VAL A 172 3.46 0.70 7.06
N GLU A 173 4.10 0.18 8.09
CA GLU A 173 5.29 -0.68 7.96
C GLU A 173 4.89 -2.10 7.50
N ALA A 174 4.19 -2.21 6.36
CA ALA A 174 3.56 -3.46 5.93
C ALA A 174 4.60 -4.54 5.61
N THR A 175 5.72 -4.14 5.01
CA THR A 175 6.87 -5.03 4.74
C THR A 175 7.46 -5.59 6.03
N ASP A 176 7.65 -4.78 7.06
CA ASP A 176 8.22 -5.23 8.33
C ASP A 176 7.27 -6.13 9.10
N ILE A 177 5.97 -5.82 9.09
CA ILE A 177 4.93 -6.67 9.68
C ILE A 177 4.94 -8.05 8.99
N ALA A 178 4.97 -8.08 7.66
CA ALA A 178 5.01 -9.32 6.88
C ALA A 178 6.33 -10.09 7.08
N SER A 179 7.45 -9.38 7.21
CA SER A 179 8.76 -9.97 7.53
C SER A 179 8.77 -10.65 8.91
N LYS A 180 8.15 -10.05 9.93
CA LYS A 180 7.96 -10.66 11.27
C LYS A 180 7.09 -11.92 11.22
N LEU A 181 6.23 -12.03 10.21
CA LEU A 181 5.45 -13.23 9.90
C LEU A 181 6.25 -14.26 9.07
N LYS A 182 7.52 -14.00 8.75
CA LYS A 182 8.39 -14.84 7.89
C LYS A 182 7.89 -14.99 6.45
N GLU A 183 7.07 -14.05 5.97
CA GLU A 183 6.61 -14.02 4.57
C GLU A 183 6.46 -12.57 4.10
N ILE A 184 7.55 -11.98 3.61
CA ILE A 184 7.61 -10.59 3.14
C ILE A 184 6.60 -10.30 2.02
N ARG A 185 6.23 -11.30 1.21
CA ARG A 185 5.28 -11.15 0.09
C ARG A 185 3.84 -10.91 0.57
N ALA A 186 3.55 -11.20 1.83
CA ALA A 186 2.24 -10.94 2.44
C ALA A 186 2.05 -9.48 2.89
N SER A 187 3.03 -8.58 2.65
CA SER A 187 2.91 -7.14 2.92
C SER A 187 1.69 -6.51 2.25
N ASN A 188 1.35 -6.97 1.05
CA ASN A 188 0.17 -6.54 0.32
C ASN A 188 -1.15 -6.87 1.05
N MET A 189 -1.20 -7.99 1.80
CA MET A 189 -2.36 -8.36 2.62
C MET A 189 -2.47 -7.50 3.87
N VAL A 190 -1.34 -7.04 4.44
CA VAL A 190 -1.36 -6.06 5.54
C VAL A 190 -2.06 -4.78 5.08
N LEU A 191 -1.72 -4.27 3.88
CA LEU A 191 -2.36 -3.07 3.32
C LEU A 191 -3.85 -3.29 3.02
N ILE A 192 -4.22 -4.44 2.45
CA ILE A 192 -5.63 -4.82 2.25
C ILE A 192 -6.39 -4.91 3.57
N GLY A 193 -5.74 -5.42 4.61
CA GLY A 193 -6.27 -5.43 5.97
C GLY A 193 -6.58 -4.03 6.46
N SER A 194 -5.66 -3.08 6.29
CA SER A 194 -5.89 -1.68 6.65
C SER A 194 -7.06 -1.07 5.84
N LEU A 195 -7.07 -1.24 4.51
CA LEU A 195 -8.17 -0.76 3.66
C LEU A 195 -9.53 -1.33 4.08
N SER A 196 -9.59 -2.61 4.48
CA SER A 196 -10.85 -3.26 4.89
C SER A 196 -11.54 -2.59 6.08
N ARG A 197 -10.83 -1.77 6.86
CA ARG A 197 -11.41 -0.98 7.96
C ARG A 197 -12.09 0.29 7.48
N CYS A 198 -11.72 0.79 6.30
CA CYS A 198 -12.24 2.01 5.70
C CYS A 198 -13.40 1.77 4.73
N LEU A 199 -13.70 0.51 4.39
CA LEU A 199 -14.77 0.16 3.46
C LEU A 199 -15.92 -0.55 4.18
N PRO A 200 -17.19 -0.29 3.80
CA PRO A 200 -18.36 -0.93 4.41
C PRO A 200 -18.60 -2.35 3.89
N ILE A 201 -17.53 -3.17 3.90
CA ILE A 201 -17.53 -4.55 3.43
C ILE A 201 -17.29 -5.47 4.63
N GLY A 202 -18.20 -6.42 4.83
CA GLY A 202 -18.12 -7.38 5.94
C GLY A 202 -16.81 -8.19 5.92
N ARG A 203 -16.20 -8.39 7.10
CA ARG A 203 -14.93 -9.12 7.26
C ARG A 203 -14.96 -10.50 6.58
N GLN A 204 -16.10 -11.18 6.65
CA GLN A 204 -16.29 -12.50 6.06
C GLN A 204 -16.00 -12.53 4.56
N TYR A 205 -16.37 -11.48 3.81
CA TYR A 205 -16.16 -11.41 2.37
C TYR A 205 -14.68 -11.22 2.02
N TRP A 206 -13.93 -10.49 2.84
CA TRP A 206 -12.48 -10.38 2.68
C TRP A 206 -11.78 -11.72 2.92
N ILE A 207 -12.14 -12.42 3.99
CA ILE A 207 -11.56 -13.73 4.29
C ILE A 207 -11.87 -14.73 3.17
N GLU A 208 -13.11 -14.78 2.70
CA GLU A 208 -13.52 -15.66 1.61
C GLU A 208 -12.82 -15.30 0.29
N SER A 209 -12.65 -14.01 0.03
CA SER A 209 -11.89 -13.55 -1.11
C SER A 209 -10.44 -14.01 -1.05
N ILE A 210 -9.75 -13.83 0.09
CA ILE A 210 -8.36 -14.24 0.27
C ILE A 210 -8.21 -15.75 0.05
N LYS A 211 -9.12 -16.56 0.62
CA LYS A 211 -9.14 -18.02 0.46
C LYS A 211 -9.14 -18.46 -1.00
N GLY A 212 -9.93 -17.80 -1.84
CA GLY A 212 -10.00 -18.18 -3.25
C GLY A 212 -9.05 -17.41 -4.18
N CYS A 213 -8.15 -16.58 -3.66
CA CYS A 213 -7.13 -15.87 -4.44
C CYS A 213 -5.70 -16.31 -4.10
N VAL A 214 -5.49 -16.84 -2.89
CA VAL A 214 -4.18 -17.24 -2.38
C VAL A 214 -4.08 -18.77 -2.36
N PRO A 215 -2.94 -19.38 -2.77
CA PRO A 215 -2.73 -20.82 -2.67
C PRO A 215 -2.86 -21.32 -1.22
N GLU A 216 -3.42 -22.52 -1.05
CA GLU A 216 -3.68 -23.12 0.27
C GLU A 216 -2.46 -23.09 1.21
N ARG A 217 -1.27 -23.44 0.69
CA ARG A 217 0.00 -23.41 1.44
C ARG A 217 0.36 -22.05 2.05
N ALA A 218 -0.13 -20.97 1.45
CA ALA A 218 0.13 -19.59 1.87
C ALA A 218 -1.08 -18.93 2.53
N LEU A 219 -2.19 -19.64 2.68
CA LEU A 219 -3.45 -19.06 3.13
C LEU A 219 -3.37 -18.54 4.56
N LYS A 220 -2.87 -19.37 5.49
CA LYS A 220 -2.74 -19.00 6.91
C LYS A 220 -1.97 -17.69 7.06
N ILE A 221 -0.82 -17.59 6.40
CA ILE A 221 0.06 -16.44 6.57
C ILE A 221 -0.52 -15.15 5.97
N ASN A 222 -1.24 -15.27 4.86
CA ASN A 222 -1.94 -14.13 4.25
C ASN A 222 -3.14 -13.67 5.09
N ILE A 223 -3.86 -14.59 5.72
CA ILE A 223 -4.93 -14.24 6.68
C ILE A 223 -4.34 -13.57 7.93
N ASP A 224 -3.22 -14.06 8.46
CA ASP A 224 -2.55 -13.47 9.61
C ASP A 224 -2.06 -12.05 9.28
N ALA A 225 -1.44 -11.85 8.11
CA ALA A 225 -1.04 -10.54 7.61
C ALA A 225 -2.23 -9.59 7.43
N PHE A 226 -3.33 -10.06 6.83
CA PHE A 226 -4.57 -9.29 6.72
C PHE A 226 -5.12 -8.85 8.08
N ASN A 227 -5.16 -9.77 9.06
CA ASN A 227 -5.63 -9.43 10.41
C ASN A 227 -4.72 -8.39 11.08
N LYS A 228 -3.39 -8.51 10.95
CA LYS A 228 -2.44 -7.49 11.41
C LYS A 228 -2.67 -6.14 10.72
N GLY A 229 -2.98 -6.18 9.42
CA GLY A 229 -3.45 -5.04 8.63
C GLY A 229 -4.62 -4.29 9.27
N ARG A 230 -5.61 -5.04 9.75
CA ARG A 230 -6.83 -4.49 10.39
C ARG A 230 -6.56 -3.88 11.77
N GLU A 231 -5.50 -4.29 12.46
CA GLU A 231 -5.14 -3.75 13.78
C GLU A 231 -4.53 -2.34 13.70
N ILE A 232 -4.07 -1.91 12.52
CA ILE A 232 -3.42 -0.60 12.31
C ILE A 232 -4.43 0.57 12.37
N LEU A 233 -5.65 0.35 11.89
CA LEU A 233 -6.74 1.33 11.87
C LEU A 233 -7.86 0.83 12.80
N LYS A 234 -7.80 1.30 14.06
CA LYS A 234 -8.71 0.90 15.13
C LYS A 234 -9.96 1.75 15.17
#